data_AF-A0A1Q3EK20-F1
#
_entry.id   AF-A0A1Q3EK20-F1
#
_cell.length_a   1.000
_cell.length_b   1.000
_cell.length_c   1.000
_cell.angle_alpha   90.00
_cell.angle_beta   90.00
_cell.angle_gamma   90.00
#
_symmetry.space_group_name_H-M   'P 1'
#
loop_
_entity.id
_entity.type
_entity.pdbx_description
1 polymer ?
#
loop_
_entity_poly.entity_id
_entity_poly.type
_entity_poly.pdbx_seq_one_letter_code
_entity_poly.pdbx_strand_id
1 'polypeptide(L)'
;MEAWLPQNWTGRFLSTGNGGLGGCIQYVDLAYTTALGFATVGASNGHNGTSGASFYHNPEVLADFAYRSIHTNAVVGKEITKAFYGAPHNYSYYLGCSTGGRQGYKAMQDFPNDFDGIVAGAPGISWNSLMSWEDYIYSVLGNASSPTFISSEQWLGLVHNDILKQCDTIDGVVDGIIEDPSLCDYKPEGLICSPSGNVSDCLTAEQAQALRLVFSPLYNANGKLMYPRQQPGSENADYVGEMYGGELIQFSAWTPQR
;
A
#
# COMPACT_ATOMS: atom_id res chain seq x y z
N MET A 1 16.59 7.23 14.22
CA MET A 1 15.32 7.87 14.60
C MET A 1 15.53 9.36 14.67
N GLU A 2 14.47 10.13 14.47
CA GLU A 2 14.44 11.58 14.67
C GLU A 2 13.27 11.95 15.57
N ALA A 3 13.43 13.06 16.31
CA ALA A 3 12.40 13.66 17.13
C ALA A 3 12.32 15.15 16.82
N TRP A 4 11.15 15.60 16.34
CA TRP A 4 10.87 16.98 16.00
C TRP A 4 9.95 17.55 17.08
N LEU A 5 10.47 18.52 17.83
CA LEU A 5 9.86 19.05 19.04
C LEU A 5 9.47 20.52 18.80
N PRO A 6 8.19 20.81 18.50
CA PRO A 6 7.77 22.16 18.17
C PRO A 6 7.76 23.08 19.41
N GLN A 7 8.02 24.37 19.20
CA GLN A 7 7.91 25.36 20.28
C GLN A 7 6.45 25.53 20.76
N ASN A 8 5.47 25.47 19.85
CA ASN A 8 4.04 25.54 20.12
C ASN A 8 3.45 24.15 20.46
N TRP A 9 4.08 23.44 21.38
CA TRP A 9 3.65 22.08 21.74
C TRP A 9 2.27 22.06 22.39
N THR A 10 1.42 21.17 21.91
CA THR A 10 0.01 21.03 22.35
C THR A 10 -0.17 20.00 23.46
N GLY A 11 0.92 19.47 24.03
CA GLY A 11 0.88 18.38 25.00
C GLY A 11 0.69 17.00 24.37
N ARG A 12 0.71 16.88 23.04
CA ARG A 12 0.46 15.62 22.31
C ARG A 12 1.76 15.04 21.74
N PHE A 13 1.91 13.73 21.83
CA PHE A 13 3.00 12.96 21.22
C PHE A 13 2.48 12.24 19.96
N LEU A 14 3.33 12.07 18.94
CA LEU A 14 2.97 11.30 17.75
C LEU A 14 4.16 10.48 17.20
N SER A 15 3.94 9.23 16.80
CA SER A 15 4.88 8.49 15.93
C SER A 15 4.34 8.38 14.51
N THR A 16 5.22 8.59 13.54
CA THR A 16 4.99 8.29 12.12
C THR A 16 5.38 6.84 11.80
N GLY A 17 5.04 6.39 10.58
CA GLY A 17 5.38 5.07 10.04
C GLY A 17 6.37 5.10 8.88
N ASN A 18 6.40 4.00 8.12
CA ASN A 18 7.20 3.84 6.89
C ASN A 18 6.32 3.40 5.70
N GLY A 19 6.92 3.22 4.52
CA GLY A 19 6.25 2.74 3.30
C GLY A 19 7.02 1.61 2.63
N GLY A 20 6.31 0.73 1.90
CA GLY A 20 6.91 -0.42 1.20
C GLY A 20 7.76 -1.31 2.11
N LEU A 21 8.89 -1.79 1.59
CA LEU A 21 9.92 -2.46 2.40
C LEU A 21 10.89 -1.49 3.07
N GLY A 22 10.67 -0.18 2.95
CA GLY A 22 11.70 0.81 3.19
C GLY A 22 12.04 1.07 4.65
N GLY A 23 13.27 1.54 4.82
CA GLY A 23 13.80 2.17 6.01
C GLY A 23 13.86 3.70 5.91
N CYS A 24 12.93 4.31 5.16
CA CYS A 24 12.88 5.75 4.98
C CYS A 24 12.03 6.40 6.07
N ILE A 25 12.57 7.41 6.75
CA ILE A 25 11.80 8.30 7.61
C ILE A 25 10.85 9.12 6.72
N GLN A 26 9.56 9.12 7.05
CA GLN A 26 8.55 9.91 6.32
C GLN A 26 8.60 11.37 6.77
N TYR A 27 9.56 12.13 6.23
CA TYR A 27 9.78 13.53 6.61
C TYR A 27 8.58 14.45 6.34
N VAL A 28 7.77 14.15 5.32
CA VAL A 28 6.53 14.89 5.03
C VAL A 28 5.53 14.74 6.18
N ASP A 29 5.35 13.52 6.70
CA ASP A 29 4.49 13.25 7.86
C ASP A 29 5.05 13.91 9.13
N LEU A 30 6.38 13.84 9.35
CA LEU A 30 7.03 14.54 10.46
C LEU A 30 6.74 16.04 10.43
N ALA A 31 6.90 16.67 9.26
CA ALA A 31 6.65 18.09 9.08
C ALA A 31 5.17 18.43 9.29
N TYR A 32 4.26 17.64 8.72
CA TYR A 32 2.82 17.81 8.85
C TYR A 32 2.37 17.80 10.32
N THR A 33 2.74 16.77 11.08
CA THR A 33 2.27 16.63 12.46
C THR A 33 3.00 17.56 13.42
N THR A 34 4.28 17.86 13.17
CA THR A 34 5.00 18.87 13.96
C THR A 34 4.38 20.25 13.80
N ALA A 35 3.97 20.63 12.58
CA ALA A 35 3.28 21.91 12.32
C ALA A 35 1.93 22.00 13.06
N LEU A 36 1.27 20.87 13.34
CA LEU A 36 0.06 20.77 14.15
C LEU A 36 0.33 20.74 15.67
N GLY A 37 1.59 20.93 16.09
CA GLY A 37 2.01 21.05 17.48
C GLY A 37 2.18 19.72 18.22
N PHE A 38 2.39 18.62 17.50
CA PHE A 38 2.77 17.33 18.09
C PHE A 38 4.28 17.23 18.28
N ALA A 39 4.71 16.70 19.41
CA ALA A 39 6.07 16.18 19.55
C ALA A 39 6.17 14.89 18.72
N THR A 40 6.81 14.97 17.56
CA THR A 40 6.70 13.92 16.55
C THR A 40 8.00 13.14 16.42
N VAL A 41 7.92 11.81 16.33
CA VAL A 41 9.06 10.94 16.05
C VAL A 41 8.89 10.10 14.79
N GLY A 42 10.02 9.72 14.20
CA GLY A 42 10.11 8.86 13.02
C GLY A 42 11.38 8.02 13.03
N ALA A 43 11.30 6.80 12.51
CA ALA A 43 12.44 5.87 12.50
C ALA A 43 12.61 5.22 11.12
N SER A 44 13.83 4.75 10.85
CA SER A 44 14.23 4.12 9.59
C SER A 44 13.93 2.61 9.55
N ASN A 45 13.01 2.11 10.37
CA ASN A 45 12.55 0.71 10.29
C ASN A 45 13.68 -0.36 10.38
N GLY A 46 14.80 -0.02 11.03
CA GLY A 46 15.96 -0.91 11.21
C GLY A 46 16.99 -0.95 10.07
N HIS A 47 16.78 -0.25 8.96
CA HIS A 47 17.71 -0.23 7.83
C HIS A 47 17.62 1.07 7.01
N ASN A 48 18.35 1.18 5.91
CA ASN A 48 18.32 2.36 5.03
C ASN A 48 17.97 1.96 3.61
N GLY A 49 17.27 2.86 2.91
CA GLY A 49 16.83 2.64 1.53
C GLY A 49 15.50 1.89 1.47
N THR A 50 15.10 1.52 0.26
CA THR A 50 13.77 0.96 -0.05
C THR A 50 13.82 -0.55 -0.32
N SER A 51 15.01 -1.15 -0.38
CA SER A 51 15.21 -2.57 -0.67
C SER A 51 15.19 -3.44 0.60
N GLY A 52 14.56 -4.61 0.51
CA GLY A 52 14.61 -5.64 1.55
C GLY A 52 15.94 -6.40 1.64
N ALA A 53 16.97 -6.03 0.88
CA ALA A 53 18.27 -6.70 0.91
C ALA A 53 18.89 -6.76 2.32
N SER A 54 18.63 -5.75 3.16
CA SER A 54 19.11 -5.71 4.55
C SER A 54 18.51 -6.79 5.45
N PHE A 55 17.44 -7.48 5.06
CA PHE A 55 16.85 -8.59 5.82
C PHE A 55 17.65 -9.89 5.67
N TYR A 56 18.45 -10.02 4.61
CA TYR A 56 19.16 -11.27 4.29
C TYR A 56 20.19 -11.60 5.37
N HIS A 57 20.06 -12.80 5.96
CA HIS A 57 20.86 -13.26 7.10
C HIS A 57 20.90 -12.30 8.29
N ASN A 58 19.87 -11.47 8.45
CA ASN A 58 19.81 -10.47 9.50
C ASN A 58 18.43 -10.45 10.18
N PRO A 59 18.15 -11.42 11.06
CA PRO A 59 16.84 -11.54 11.72
C PRO A 59 16.52 -10.35 12.61
N GLU A 60 17.53 -9.63 13.12
CA GLU A 60 17.33 -8.46 13.97
C GLU A 60 16.80 -7.25 13.18
N VAL A 61 17.31 -7.02 11.97
CA VAL A 61 16.77 -5.98 11.06
C VAL A 61 15.34 -6.35 10.63
N LEU A 62 15.07 -7.63 10.39
CA LEU A 62 13.70 -8.07 10.11
C LEU A 62 12.76 -7.87 11.31
N ALA A 63 13.24 -8.09 12.54
CA ALA A 63 12.46 -7.82 13.76
C ALA A 63 12.17 -6.32 13.93
N ASP A 64 13.14 -5.45 13.61
CA ASP A 64 12.95 -4.01 13.58
C ASP A 64 11.86 -3.61 12.59
N PHE A 65 11.92 -4.12 11.36
CA PHE A 65 10.89 -3.92 10.34
C PHE A 65 9.52 -4.43 10.79
N ALA A 66 9.48 -5.64 11.36
CA ALA A 66 8.24 -6.32 11.70
C ALA A 66 7.48 -5.59 12.81
N TYR A 67 8.16 -5.11 13.85
CA TYR A 67 7.49 -4.46 14.98
C TYR A 67 8.39 -3.56 15.84
N ARG A 68 9.67 -3.93 16.02
CA ARG A 68 10.48 -3.37 17.11
C ARG A 68 10.86 -1.91 16.88
N SER A 69 11.03 -1.49 15.63
CA SER A 69 11.43 -0.12 15.32
C SER A 69 10.39 0.90 15.79
N ILE A 70 9.10 0.65 15.48
CA ILE A 70 8.00 1.57 15.84
C ILE A 70 7.77 1.60 17.35
N HIS A 71 7.76 0.44 18.00
CA HIS A 71 7.64 0.37 19.47
C HIS A 71 8.79 1.13 20.17
N THR A 72 10.03 0.87 19.75
CA THR A 72 11.21 1.55 20.31
C THR A 72 11.14 3.06 20.07
N ASN A 73 10.71 3.47 18.88
CA ASN A 73 10.52 4.88 18.52
C ASN A 73 9.49 5.56 19.45
N ALA A 74 8.38 4.88 19.75
CA ALA A 74 7.36 5.37 20.67
C ALA A 74 7.91 5.52 22.11
N VAL A 75 8.55 4.48 22.64
CA VAL A 75 9.09 4.48 24.01
C VAL A 75 10.15 5.58 24.17
N VAL A 76 11.14 5.61 23.29
CA VAL A 76 12.24 6.59 23.39
C VAL A 76 11.74 8.00 23.11
N GLY A 77 10.83 8.18 22.13
CA GLY A 77 10.24 9.46 21.78
C GLY A 77 9.47 10.11 22.93
N LYS A 78 8.71 9.31 23.68
CA LYS A 78 7.98 9.78 24.87
C LYS A 78 8.92 10.28 25.96
N GLU A 79 10.04 9.59 26.19
CA GLU A 79 11.05 10.03 27.16
C GLU A 79 11.76 11.31 26.71
N ILE A 80 12.13 11.42 25.43
CA ILE A 80 12.69 12.65 24.86
C ILE A 80 11.71 13.82 25.02
N THR A 81 10.43 13.61 24.69
CA THR A 81 9.38 14.62 24.82
C THR A 81 9.27 15.10 26.27
N LYS A 82 9.21 14.16 27.22
CA LYS A 82 9.12 14.47 28.65
C LYS A 82 10.33 15.25 29.15
N ALA A 83 11.54 14.85 28.74
CA ALA A 83 12.77 15.52 29.14
C ALA A 83 12.86 16.95 28.58
N PHE A 84 12.44 17.16 27.33
CA PHE A 84 12.53 18.47 26.67
C PHE A 84 11.52 19.49 27.20
N TYR A 85 10.25 19.09 27.36
CA TYR A 85 9.20 20.00 27.82
C TYR A 85 9.07 20.07 29.35
N GLY A 86 9.78 19.22 30.08
CA GLY A 86 9.69 19.12 31.55
C GLY A 86 8.36 18.56 32.06
N ALA A 87 7.52 18.02 31.17
CA ALA A 87 6.22 17.45 31.48
C ALA A 87 5.91 16.26 30.55
N PRO A 88 5.20 15.22 31.03
CA PRO A 88 4.75 14.13 30.16
C PRO A 88 3.75 14.64 29.12
N HIS A 89 3.63 13.91 28.01
CA HIS A 89 2.53 14.10 27.06
C HIS A 89 1.20 13.71 27.71
N ASN A 90 0.11 14.36 27.29
CA ASN A 90 -1.25 14.06 27.74
C ASN A 90 -1.84 12.86 26.98
N TYR A 91 -1.55 12.77 25.68
CA TYR A 91 -2.02 11.71 24.78
C TYR A 91 -0.96 11.39 23.72
N SER A 92 -0.93 10.14 23.30
CA SER A 92 0.00 9.54 22.35
C SER A 92 -0.74 9.09 21.09
N TYR A 93 -0.24 9.46 19.92
CA TYR A 93 -0.90 9.17 18.64
C TYR A 93 0.03 8.44 17.66
N TYR A 94 -0.57 7.72 16.73
CA TYR A 94 0.12 7.14 15.57
C TYR A 94 -0.53 7.59 14.27
N LEU A 95 0.28 7.89 13.25
CA LEU A 95 -0.16 8.17 11.89
C LEU A 95 0.70 7.38 10.90
N GLY A 96 0.06 6.55 10.06
CA GLY A 96 0.74 5.83 9.00
C GLY A 96 -0.19 5.28 7.93
N CYS A 97 0.34 5.13 6.71
CA CYS A 97 -0.35 4.57 5.55
C CYS A 97 0.48 3.44 4.91
N SER A 98 -0.13 2.50 4.19
CA SER A 98 0.58 1.36 3.56
C SER A 98 1.27 0.47 4.62
N THR A 99 2.60 0.29 4.55
CA THR A 99 3.39 -0.35 5.60
C THR A 99 3.22 0.35 6.96
N GLY A 100 3.03 1.67 6.98
CA GLY A 100 2.66 2.43 8.16
C GLY A 100 1.28 2.03 8.70
N GLY A 101 0.32 1.75 7.82
CA GLY A 101 -0.96 1.20 8.24
C GLY A 101 -0.80 -0.16 8.94
N ARG A 102 0.01 -1.06 8.36
CA ARG A 102 0.37 -2.34 9.01
C ARG A 102 1.02 -2.12 10.38
N GLN A 103 1.97 -1.20 10.46
CA GLN A 103 2.68 -0.87 11.70
C GLN A 103 1.73 -0.33 12.79
N GLY A 104 0.75 0.52 12.43
CA GLY A 104 -0.29 0.97 13.35
C GLY A 104 -1.14 -0.19 13.89
N TYR A 105 -1.56 -1.12 13.03
CA TYR A 105 -2.26 -2.33 13.46
C TYR A 105 -1.39 -3.22 14.35
N LYS A 106 -0.09 -3.35 14.05
CA LYS A 106 0.86 -4.09 14.87
C LYS A 106 1.01 -3.46 16.26
N ALA A 107 1.09 -2.13 16.34
CA ALA A 107 1.10 -1.42 17.61
C ALA A 107 -0.19 -1.68 18.41
N MET A 108 -1.36 -1.59 17.76
CA MET A 108 -2.64 -1.89 18.41
C MET A 108 -2.71 -3.33 18.98
N GLN A 109 -2.21 -4.32 18.23
CA GLN A 109 -2.31 -5.74 18.60
C GLN A 109 -1.29 -6.15 19.68
N ASP A 110 -0.04 -5.75 19.53
CA ASP A 110 1.08 -6.27 20.32
C ASP A 110 1.55 -5.26 21.39
N PHE A 111 1.30 -3.97 21.18
CA PHE A 111 1.75 -2.86 22.04
C PHE A 111 0.61 -1.87 22.36
N PRO A 112 -0.51 -2.34 22.93
CA PRO A 112 -1.74 -1.54 23.06
C PRO A 112 -1.60 -0.28 23.92
N ASN A 113 -0.50 -0.15 24.69
CA ASN A 113 -0.23 1.02 25.54
C ASN A 113 0.69 2.05 24.86
N ASP A 114 1.14 1.82 23.61
CA ASP A 114 1.98 2.76 22.91
C ASP A 114 1.21 4.00 22.44
N PHE A 115 -0.06 3.86 22.04
CA PHE A 115 -0.85 4.95 21.47
C PHE A 115 -2.29 4.93 21.96
N ASP A 116 -2.81 6.11 22.31
CA ASP A 116 -4.22 6.32 22.67
C ASP A 116 -5.11 6.47 21.42
N GLY A 117 -4.53 6.90 20.29
CA GLY A 117 -5.22 7.04 19.01
C GLY A 117 -4.33 6.64 17.83
N ILE A 118 -4.87 5.85 16.90
CA ILE A 118 -4.14 5.32 15.74
C ILE A 118 -4.91 5.64 14.46
N VAL A 119 -4.23 6.31 13.51
CA VAL A 119 -4.70 6.48 12.14
C VAL A 119 -3.89 5.56 11.24
N ALA A 120 -4.53 4.52 10.71
CA ALA A 120 -3.91 3.49 9.87
C ALA A 120 -4.60 3.42 8.50
N GLY A 121 -3.98 4.04 7.49
CA GLY A 121 -4.46 4.04 6.10
C GLY A 121 -3.92 2.87 5.27
N ALA A 122 -4.71 2.36 4.32
CA ALA A 122 -4.35 1.28 3.38
C ALA A 122 -3.44 0.19 3.97
N PRO A 123 -3.85 -0.49 5.06
CA PRO A 123 -2.91 -1.23 5.90
C PRO A 123 -2.48 -2.58 5.29
N GLY A 124 -1.17 -2.79 5.14
CA GLY A 124 -0.59 -4.08 4.70
C GLY A 124 -0.58 -5.20 5.76
N ILE A 125 -1.72 -5.46 6.44
CA ILE A 125 -1.81 -6.33 7.62
C ILE A 125 -1.63 -7.84 7.34
N SER A 126 -2.16 -8.35 6.22
CA SER A 126 -1.97 -9.73 5.79
C SER A 126 -0.69 -9.89 4.98
N TRP A 127 0.43 -9.39 5.52
CA TRP A 127 1.67 -9.13 4.78
C TRP A 127 2.11 -10.28 3.87
N ASN A 128 2.25 -11.50 4.39
CA ASN A 128 2.70 -12.64 3.59
C ASN A 128 1.72 -12.99 2.45
N SER A 129 0.42 -12.82 2.69
CA SER A 129 -0.60 -13.07 1.66
C SER A 129 -0.68 -11.95 0.64
N LEU A 130 -0.44 -10.69 1.05
CA LEU A 130 -0.28 -9.55 0.15
C LEU A 130 0.91 -9.77 -0.80
N MET A 131 2.09 -10.09 -0.25
CA MET A 131 3.30 -10.40 -1.05
C MET A 131 3.05 -11.56 -2.03
N SER A 132 2.38 -12.62 -1.57
CA SER A 132 2.05 -13.77 -2.43
C SER A 132 1.07 -13.40 -3.55
N TRP A 133 0.13 -12.49 -3.27
CA TRP A 133 -0.83 -12.01 -4.25
C TRP A 133 -0.17 -11.11 -5.29
N GLU A 134 0.74 -10.23 -4.87
CA GLU A 134 1.56 -9.40 -5.76
C GLU A 134 2.37 -10.26 -6.75
N ASP A 135 3.07 -11.29 -6.26
CA ASP A 135 3.79 -12.25 -7.12
C ASP A 135 2.84 -13.04 -8.04
N TYR A 136 1.65 -13.36 -7.57
CA TYR A 136 0.63 -14.05 -8.36
C TYR A 136 0.16 -13.20 -9.54
N ILE A 137 -0.05 -11.90 -9.37
CA ILE A 137 -0.42 -10.98 -10.46
C ILE A 137 0.63 -11.02 -11.58
N TYR A 138 1.92 -10.94 -11.24
CA TYR A 138 2.98 -11.06 -12.25
C TYR A 138 2.95 -12.43 -12.95
N SER A 139 2.69 -13.52 -12.21
CA SER A 139 2.58 -14.85 -12.81
C SER A 139 1.42 -15.00 -13.82
N VAL A 140 0.36 -14.19 -13.66
CA VAL A 140 -0.81 -14.16 -14.54
C VAL A 140 -0.55 -13.34 -15.79
N LEU A 141 -0.04 -12.12 -15.64
CA LEU A 141 0.17 -11.18 -16.76
C LEU A 141 1.48 -11.44 -17.52
N GLY A 142 2.50 -11.95 -16.84
CA GLY A 142 3.83 -12.16 -17.40
C GLY A 142 4.54 -10.85 -17.76
N ASN A 143 5.66 -10.99 -18.47
CA ASN A 143 6.43 -9.85 -18.98
C ASN A 143 5.85 -9.29 -20.29
N ALA A 144 6.43 -8.20 -20.80
CA ALA A 144 5.98 -7.53 -22.02
C ALA A 144 5.96 -8.39 -23.30
N SER A 145 6.58 -9.58 -23.31
CA SER A 145 6.53 -10.54 -24.43
C SER A 145 5.52 -11.67 -24.22
N SER A 146 4.85 -11.72 -23.07
CA SER A 146 3.85 -12.74 -22.74
C SER A 146 2.56 -12.53 -23.56
N PRO A 147 1.89 -13.59 -24.04
CA PRO A 147 0.59 -13.48 -24.69
C PRO A 147 -0.52 -13.01 -23.74
N THR A 148 -0.31 -13.10 -22.42
CA THR A 148 -1.25 -12.63 -21.39
C THR A 148 -0.99 -11.19 -20.93
N PHE A 149 0.10 -10.56 -21.41
CA PHE A 149 0.46 -9.21 -21.02
C PHE A 149 -0.52 -8.19 -21.60
N ILE A 150 -0.95 -7.23 -20.79
CA ILE A 150 -1.81 -6.12 -21.17
C ILE A 150 -0.98 -4.85 -21.00
N SER A 151 -0.81 -4.08 -22.09
CA SER A 151 0.03 -2.88 -22.04
C SER A 151 -0.60 -1.78 -21.18
N SER A 152 0.22 -0.84 -20.69
CA SER A 152 -0.31 0.33 -19.95
C SER A 152 -1.31 1.14 -20.77
N GLU A 153 -1.11 1.24 -22.08
CA GLU A 153 -2.07 1.88 -22.99
C GLU A 153 -3.41 1.14 -23.03
N GLN A 154 -3.39 -0.19 -23.10
CA GLN A 154 -4.62 -1.00 -23.06
C GLN A 154 -5.31 -0.90 -21.68
N TRP A 155 -4.56 -0.90 -20.58
CA TRP A 155 -5.11 -0.72 -19.24
C TRP A 155 -5.85 0.62 -19.09
N LEU A 156 -5.16 1.72 -19.43
CA LEU A 156 -5.67 3.07 -19.22
C LEU A 156 -6.71 3.48 -20.29
N GLY A 157 -6.55 3.00 -21.53
CA GLY A 157 -7.37 3.40 -22.67
C GLY A 157 -8.55 2.48 -22.97
N LEU A 158 -8.46 1.18 -22.65
CA LEU A 158 -9.50 0.19 -22.93
C LEU A 158 -10.13 -0.36 -21.66
N VAL A 159 -9.34 -0.98 -20.80
CA VAL A 159 -9.83 -1.73 -19.63
C VAL A 159 -10.51 -0.80 -18.64
N HIS A 160 -9.85 0.29 -18.23
CA HIS A 160 -10.42 1.25 -17.28
C HIS A 160 -11.73 1.86 -17.80
N ASN A 161 -11.76 2.25 -19.07
CA ASN A 161 -12.96 2.81 -19.71
C ASN A 161 -14.11 1.79 -19.79
N ASP A 162 -13.80 0.51 -20.01
CA ASP A 162 -14.81 -0.55 -20.01
C ASP A 162 -15.32 -0.86 -18.60
N ILE A 163 -14.45 -0.82 -17.59
CA ILE A 163 -14.84 -0.92 -16.18
C ILE A 163 -15.81 0.21 -15.83
N LEU A 164 -15.49 1.47 -16.15
CA LEU A 164 -16.38 2.60 -15.87
C LEU A 164 -17.72 2.46 -16.62
N LYS A 165 -17.73 2.05 -17.88
CA LYS A 165 -18.98 1.78 -18.62
C LYS A 165 -19.87 0.76 -17.93
N GLN A 166 -19.29 -0.23 -17.26
CA GLN A 166 -20.05 -1.27 -16.56
C GLN A 166 -20.44 -0.87 -15.14
N CYS A 167 -19.66 -0.01 -14.48
CA CYS A 167 -19.73 0.16 -13.02
C CYS A 167 -19.95 1.58 -12.50
N ASP A 168 -19.66 2.64 -13.25
CA ASP A 168 -19.80 4.04 -12.82
C ASP A 168 -21.24 4.34 -12.39
N THR A 169 -22.23 3.96 -13.21
CA THR A 169 -23.65 4.22 -12.91
C THR A 169 -24.25 3.44 -11.72
N ILE A 170 -23.50 2.55 -11.06
CA ILE A 170 -24.03 1.69 -9.98
C ILE A 170 -24.50 2.54 -8.78
N ASP A 171 -23.80 3.63 -8.48
CA ASP A 171 -24.18 4.56 -7.40
C ASP A 171 -25.24 5.59 -7.82
N GLY A 172 -25.62 5.62 -9.10
CA GLY A 172 -26.63 6.51 -9.66
C GLY A 172 -26.08 7.82 -10.24
N VAL A 173 -24.76 8.02 -10.27
CA VAL A 173 -24.09 9.15 -10.89
C VAL A 173 -23.20 8.67 -12.04
N VAL A 174 -22.90 9.57 -13.00
CA VAL A 174 -21.90 9.34 -14.06
C VAL A 174 -20.83 10.40 -13.86
N ASP A 175 -19.83 10.08 -13.06
CA ASP A 175 -18.73 10.99 -12.73
C ASP A 175 -17.35 10.35 -12.87
N GLY A 176 -17.30 9.09 -13.32
CA GLY A 176 -16.07 8.34 -13.51
C GLY A 176 -15.50 7.79 -12.20
N ILE A 177 -16.32 7.69 -11.16
CA ILE A 177 -15.95 7.16 -9.85
C ILE A 177 -16.78 5.89 -9.59
N ILE A 178 -16.17 4.91 -8.93
CA ILE A 178 -16.90 3.73 -8.45
C ILE A 178 -16.96 3.87 -6.93
N GLU A 179 -18.08 4.40 -6.42
CA GLU A 179 -18.21 4.77 -5.00
C GLU A 179 -18.14 3.54 -4.07
N ASP A 180 -18.69 2.40 -4.53
CA ASP A 180 -18.55 1.10 -3.86
C ASP A 180 -18.12 0.00 -4.87
N PRO A 181 -16.81 -0.28 -4.99
CA PRO A 181 -16.33 -1.29 -5.94
C PRO A 181 -16.64 -2.73 -5.53
N SER A 182 -17.24 -2.96 -4.35
CA SER A 182 -17.77 -4.29 -4.00
C SER A 182 -19.01 -4.65 -4.83
N LEU A 183 -19.73 -3.65 -5.34
CA LEU A 183 -20.91 -3.82 -6.20
C LEU A 183 -20.54 -4.01 -7.68
N CYS A 184 -19.32 -3.63 -8.08
CA CYS A 184 -18.84 -3.79 -9.44
C CYS A 184 -18.41 -5.26 -9.70
N ASP A 185 -19.24 -6.03 -10.41
CA ASP A 185 -18.87 -7.36 -10.93
C ASP A 185 -18.41 -7.27 -12.39
N TYR A 186 -17.25 -6.65 -12.60
CA TYR A 186 -16.67 -6.42 -13.92
C TYR A 186 -16.44 -7.71 -14.73
N LYS A 187 -16.77 -7.67 -16.03
CA LYS A 187 -16.63 -8.77 -17.00
C LYS A 187 -15.91 -8.31 -18.28
N PRO A 188 -14.67 -8.77 -18.57
CA PRO A 188 -13.90 -8.32 -19.73
C PRO A 188 -14.31 -8.95 -21.08
N GLU A 189 -15.31 -9.82 -21.11
CA GLU A 189 -15.77 -10.53 -22.32
C GLU A 189 -16.11 -9.60 -23.48
N GLY A 190 -16.67 -8.43 -23.16
CA GLY A 190 -17.02 -7.41 -24.14
C GLY A 190 -15.82 -6.80 -24.86
N LEU A 191 -14.61 -6.93 -24.30
CA LEU A 191 -13.37 -6.47 -24.90
C LEU A 191 -12.70 -7.50 -25.80
N ILE A 192 -13.19 -8.74 -25.90
CA ILE A 192 -12.52 -9.76 -26.71
C ILE A 192 -12.61 -9.40 -28.20
N CYS A 193 -11.47 -9.43 -28.88
CA CYS A 193 -11.38 -9.11 -30.30
C CYS A 193 -12.30 -9.97 -31.16
N SER A 194 -13.07 -9.31 -32.03
CA SER A 194 -13.73 -9.99 -33.14
C SER A 194 -12.70 -10.49 -34.16
N PRO A 195 -13.01 -11.51 -34.99
CA PRO A 195 -12.07 -12.09 -35.96
C PRO A 195 -11.46 -11.09 -36.96
N SER A 196 -12.09 -9.94 -37.15
CA SER A 196 -11.65 -8.84 -38.02
C SER A 196 -11.25 -7.56 -37.26
N GLY A 197 -11.17 -7.62 -35.93
CA GLY A 197 -10.87 -6.46 -35.07
C GLY A 197 -9.39 -6.09 -35.11
N ASN A 198 -9.10 -4.81 -34.98
CA ASN A 198 -7.74 -4.34 -34.75
C ASN A 198 -7.36 -4.59 -33.29
N VAL A 199 -6.22 -5.25 -33.05
CA VAL A 199 -5.74 -5.64 -31.70
C VAL A 199 -5.47 -4.42 -30.81
N SER A 200 -5.36 -3.22 -31.37
CA SER A 200 -5.24 -1.97 -30.59
C SER A 200 -6.50 -1.59 -29.81
N ASP A 201 -7.69 -2.11 -30.19
CA ASP A 201 -8.98 -1.63 -29.68
C ASP A 201 -9.73 -2.71 -28.87
N CYS A 202 -9.09 -3.85 -28.64
CA CYS A 202 -9.65 -5.02 -27.99
C CYS A 202 -8.56 -5.88 -27.33
N LEU A 203 -8.96 -6.88 -26.56
CA LEU A 203 -8.07 -7.85 -25.91
C LEU A 203 -8.14 -9.20 -26.62
N THR A 204 -7.02 -9.93 -26.64
CA THR A 204 -7.05 -11.35 -27.00
C THR A 204 -7.84 -12.16 -25.97
N ALA A 205 -8.22 -13.40 -26.31
CA ALA A 205 -8.91 -14.27 -25.37
C ALA A 205 -8.03 -14.58 -24.14
N GLU A 206 -6.72 -14.72 -24.35
CA GLU A 206 -5.72 -14.95 -23.31
C GLU A 206 -5.57 -13.74 -22.38
N GLN A 207 -5.52 -12.53 -22.93
CA GLN A 207 -5.49 -11.28 -22.16
C GLN A 207 -6.78 -11.11 -21.34
N ALA A 208 -7.95 -11.33 -21.94
CA ALA A 208 -9.22 -11.24 -21.22
C ALA A 208 -9.31 -12.28 -20.09
N GLN A 209 -8.80 -13.49 -20.30
CA GLN A 209 -8.73 -14.51 -19.24
C GLN A 209 -7.76 -14.11 -18.12
N ALA A 210 -6.59 -13.54 -18.44
CA ALA A 210 -5.66 -13.02 -17.45
C ALA A 210 -6.28 -11.87 -16.63
N LEU A 211 -7.01 -10.97 -17.30
CA LEU A 211 -7.73 -9.87 -16.66
C LEU A 211 -8.79 -10.35 -15.67
N ARG A 212 -9.53 -11.42 -15.99
CA ARG A 212 -10.45 -12.05 -15.02
C ARG A 212 -9.73 -12.56 -13.77
N LEU A 213 -8.54 -13.13 -13.93
CA LEU A 213 -7.76 -13.66 -12.81
C LEU A 213 -7.23 -12.53 -11.91
N VAL A 214 -6.85 -11.38 -12.47
CA VAL A 214 -6.50 -10.17 -11.69
C VAL A 214 -7.66 -9.72 -10.81
N PHE A 215 -8.87 -9.73 -11.33
CA PHE A 215 -10.10 -9.39 -10.58
C PHE A 215 -10.74 -10.59 -9.87
N SER A 216 -9.97 -11.65 -9.62
CA SER A 216 -10.39 -12.82 -8.84
C SER A 216 -9.59 -12.95 -7.53
N PRO A 217 -10.19 -13.49 -6.46
CA PRO A 217 -9.47 -13.76 -5.21
C PRO A 217 -8.41 -14.87 -5.39
N LEU A 218 -7.31 -14.75 -4.65
CA LEU A 218 -6.27 -15.77 -4.60
C LEU A 218 -6.58 -16.82 -3.52
N TYR A 219 -6.57 -18.09 -3.92
CA TYR A 219 -6.71 -19.25 -3.03
C TYR A 219 -5.44 -20.09 -3.01
N ASN A 220 -5.17 -20.75 -1.88
CA ASN A 220 -4.10 -21.74 -1.79
C ASN A 220 -4.52 -23.12 -2.35
N ALA A 221 -3.60 -24.07 -2.39
CA ALA A 221 -3.83 -25.44 -2.89
C ALA A 221 -4.95 -26.21 -2.17
N ASN A 222 -5.34 -25.79 -0.96
CA ASN A 222 -6.43 -26.41 -0.19
C ASN A 222 -7.77 -25.66 -0.36
N GLY A 223 -7.85 -24.69 -1.27
CA GLY A 223 -9.05 -23.87 -1.49
C GLY A 223 -9.31 -22.84 -0.38
N LYS A 224 -8.33 -22.53 0.47
CA LYS A 224 -8.46 -21.46 1.49
C LYS A 224 -8.07 -20.11 0.89
N LEU A 225 -8.90 -19.09 1.12
CA LEU A 225 -8.63 -17.71 0.71
C LEU A 225 -7.28 -17.24 1.29
N MET A 226 -6.41 -16.74 0.42
CA MET A 226 -5.16 -16.07 0.79
C MET A 226 -5.32 -14.56 0.75
N TYR A 227 -5.81 -14.03 -0.36
CA TYR A 227 -5.95 -12.59 -0.57
C TYR A 227 -7.20 -12.29 -1.40
N PRO A 228 -7.95 -11.20 -1.11
CA PRO A 228 -9.10 -10.80 -1.93
C PRO A 228 -8.68 -10.45 -3.37
N ARG A 229 -9.68 -10.29 -4.25
CA ARG A 229 -9.44 -9.76 -5.60
C ARG A 229 -8.92 -8.33 -5.55
N GLN A 230 -8.26 -7.89 -6.62
CA GLN A 230 -8.15 -6.46 -6.87
C GLN A 230 -9.54 -5.85 -7.08
N GLN A 231 -9.78 -4.67 -6.53
CA GLN A 231 -11.00 -3.92 -6.83
C GLN A 231 -10.90 -3.25 -8.21
N PRO A 232 -11.91 -3.39 -9.10
CA PRO A 232 -11.98 -2.62 -10.34
C PRO A 232 -12.03 -1.11 -10.07
N GLY A 233 -11.49 -0.30 -10.99
CA GLY A 233 -11.42 1.16 -10.87
C GLY A 233 -10.09 1.66 -10.30
N SER A 234 -9.16 0.76 -10.04
CA SER A 234 -7.83 1.07 -9.49
C SER A 234 -6.75 1.35 -10.55
N GLU A 235 -7.12 1.23 -11.82
CA GLU A 235 -6.22 1.19 -12.97
C GLU A 235 -5.75 2.61 -13.35
N ASN A 236 -5.02 3.27 -12.45
CA ASN A 236 -4.35 4.53 -12.73
C ASN A 236 -2.91 4.30 -13.22
N ALA A 237 -2.27 5.34 -13.78
CA ALA A 237 -0.96 5.21 -14.41
C ALA A 237 0.13 4.68 -13.47
N ASP A 238 0.17 5.15 -12.23
CA ASP A 238 1.16 4.72 -11.24
C ASP A 238 0.96 3.24 -10.88
N TYR A 239 -0.28 2.87 -10.55
CA TYR A 239 -0.63 1.51 -10.16
C TYR A 239 -0.43 0.50 -11.29
N VAL A 240 -0.83 0.86 -12.52
CA VAL A 240 -0.61 0.04 -13.72
C VAL A 240 0.88 -0.13 -13.99
N GLY A 241 1.67 0.93 -13.85
CA GLY A 241 3.12 0.86 -14.02
C GLY A 241 3.78 -0.07 -13.01
N GLU A 242 3.39 0.03 -11.74
CA GLU A 242 3.97 -0.76 -10.65
C GLU A 242 3.54 -2.23 -10.65
N MET A 243 2.24 -2.50 -10.82
CA MET A 243 1.67 -3.84 -10.64
C MET A 243 1.54 -4.61 -11.96
N TYR A 244 1.32 -3.91 -13.07
CA TYR A 244 0.98 -4.50 -14.36
C TYR A 244 2.00 -4.19 -15.47
N GLY A 245 3.10 -3.50 -15.14
CA GLY A 245 4.12 -3.05 -16.10
C GLY A 245 4.97 -4.15 -16.75
N GLY A 246 4.76 -5.41 -16.40
CA GLY A 246 5.48 -6.56 -16.98
C GLY A 246 6.86 -6.77 -16.37
N GLU A 247 7.12 -6.18 -15.22
CA GLU A 247 8.29 -6.42 -14.37
C GLU A 247 7.86 -7.01 -13.04
N LEU A 248 8.75 -7.76 -12.39
CA LEU A 248 8.52 -8.21 -11.02
C LEU A 248 8.49 -6.98 -10.11
N ILE A 249 7.47 -6.91 -9.25
CA ILE A 249 7.26 -5.80 -8.32
C ILE A 249 8.54 -5.54 -7.51
N GLN A 250 9.13 -4.37 -7.75
CA GLN A 250 10.28 -3.90 -7.01
C GLN A 250 9.79 -3.08 -5.82
N PHE A 251 9.75 -3.68 -4.62
CA PHE A 251 9.41 -2.94 -3.39
C PHE A 251 10.34 -1.75 -3.10
N SER A 252 11.47 -1.67 -3.80
CA SER A 252 12.39 -0.54 -3.76
C SER A 252 11.95 0.68 -4.56
N ALA A 253 10.90 0.59 -5.39
CA ALA A 253 10.48 1.64 -6.31
C ALA A 253 9.43 2.62 -5.73
N TRP A 254 9.03 2.48 -4.45
CA TRP A 254 8.24 3.50 -3.75
C TRP A 254 9.08 4.77 -3.56
N THR A 255 9.24 5.53 -4.64
CA THR A 255 9.69 6.91 -4.59
C THR A 255 8.55 7.73 -3.99
N PRO A 256 8.78 8.49 -2.91
CA PRO A 256 7.85 9.55 -2.54
C PRO A 256 7.66 10.42 -3.78
N GLN A 257 6.42 10.62 -4.22
CA GLN A 257 6.11 11.69 -5.17
C GLN A 257 6.75 12.96 -4.59
N ARG A 258 7.65 13.57 -5.38
CA ARG A 258 8.36 14.80 -5.01
C ARG A 258 7.40 15.98 -4.97
#